data_AF-X1IAR7-F1
#
_entry.id   AF-X1IAR7-F1
#
_cell.length_a   1.000
_cell.length_b   1.000
_cell.length_c   1.000
_cell.angle_alpha   90.00
_cell.angle_beta   90.00
_cell.angle_gamma   90.00
#
_symmetry.space_group_name_H-M   'P 1'
#
loop_
_entity.id
_entity.type
_entity.pdbx_description
1 polymer ?
#
loop_
_entity_poly.entity_id
_entity_poly.type
_entity_poly.pdbx_seq_one_letter_code
_entity_poly.pdbx_strand_id
1 'polypeptide(L)'
;MKDTPNYIKSLLLPNPKSPTGRRVWSIDLETVWLPFLTATNTMGDTAIPSDALGSPIRLAFDKDGSVKFGKTGRPVTRVAKPISENVTLIRQNFVANLQQYAEQVATDRQKDYAKQVEMATVAGKPIIAHDKAELDKAIQLQLEEAMRQAQEEAPSEAPEATPAPPNKELVEVVS
;
A
#
# COMPACT_ATOMS: atom_id res chain seq x y z
N MET A 1 -29.11 -15.17 -24.86
CA MET A 1 -27.93 -14.66 -24.11
C MET A 1 -28.24 -14.92 -22.64
N LYS A 2 -27.44 -15.72 -21.92
CA LYS A 2 -27.65 -15.87 -20.47
C LYS A 2 -27.38 -14.50 -19.83
N ASP A 3 -28.37 -13.95 -19.13
CA ASP A 3 -28.33 -12.62 -18.56
C ASP A 3 -27.19 -12.50 -17.54
N THR A 4 -26.29 -11.53 -17.73
CA THR A 4 -25.32 -11.14 -16.70
C THR A 4 -26.07 -10.86 -15.41
N PRO A 5 -25.66 -11.43 -14.26
CA PRO A 5 -26.32 -11.18 -12.98
C PRO A 5 -26.45 -9.67 -12.71
N ASN A 6 -27.59 -9.24 -12.19
CA ASN A 6 -27.87 -7.81 -11.98
C ASN A 6 -26.86 -7.13 -11.05
N TYR A 7 -26.28 -7.87 -10.09
CA TYR A 7 -25.24 -7.34 -9.23
C TYR A 7 -23.97 -6.97 -10.02
N ILE A 8 -23.56 -7.77 -11.01
CA ILE A 8 -22.43 -7.45 -11.90
C ILE A 8 -22.74 -6.23 -12.77
N LYS A 9 -23.95 -6.16 -13.35
CA LYS A 9 -24.36 -4.99 -14.14
C LYS A 9 -24.26 -3.70 -13.32
N SER A 10 -24.69 -3.75 -12.06
CA SER A 10 -24.68 -2.61 -11.15
C SER A 10 -23.27 -2.13 -10.81
N LEU A 11 -22.28 -3.03 -10.76
CA LEU A 11 -20.87 -2.69 -10.49
C LEU A 11 -20.20 -1.93 -11.65
N LEU A 12 -20.72 -2.06 -12.87
CA LEU A 12 -20.14 -1.46 -14.08
C LEU A 12 -20.75 -0.10 -14.42
N LEU A 13 -21.76 0.35 -13.68
CA LEU A 13 -22.40 1.65 -13.87
C LEU A 13 -21.59 2.77 -13.19
N PRO A 14 -21.41 3.93 -13.85
CA PRO A 14 -20.71 5.05 -13.24
C PRO A 14 -21.49 5.58 -12.02
N ASN A 15 -20.76 5.93 -10.96
CA ASN A 15 -21.32 6.59 -9.78
C ASN A 15 -20.78 8.03 -9.68
N PRO A 16 -21.63 9.06 -9.75
CA PRO A 16 -21.20 10.46 -9.77
C PRO A 16 -20.73 10.99 -8.40
N LYS A 17 -20.93 10.24 -7.30
CA LYS A 17 -20.58 10.72 -5.96
C LYS A 17 -19.20 10.22 -5.54
N SER A 18 -18.27 11.17 -5.39
CA SER A 18 -16.98 10.89 -4.76
C SER A 18 -17.12 10.87 -3.23
N PRO A 19 -16.65 9.82 -2.56
CA PRO A 19 -16.66 9.77 -1.10
C PRO A 19 -15.58 10.69 -0.51
N THR A 20 -15.96 11.49 0.48
CA THR A 20 -15.12 12.55 1.08
C THR A 20 -14.57 12.19 2.47
N GLY A 21 -15.06 11.11 3.09
CA GLY A 21 -14.74 10.73 4.46
C GLY A 21 -13.60 9.71 4.59
N ARG A 22 -13.39 9.23 5.83
CA ARG A 22 -12.42 8.17 6.12
C ARG A 22 -12.79 6.92 5.36
N ARG A 23 -11.86 6.37 4.59
CA ARG A 23 -12.09 5.15 3.81
C ARG A 23 -11.66 3.90 4.55
N VAL A 24 -12.48 2.86 4.46
CA VAL A 24 -12.17 1.48 4.86
C VAL A 24 -12.32 0.63 3.62
N TRP A 25 -11.22 0.01 3.19
CA TRP A 25 -11.15 -0.69 1.91
C TRP A 25 -11.62 0.18 0.73
N SER A 26 -11.08 1.41 0.65
CA SER A 26 -11.38 2.42 -0.38
C SER A 26 -12.85 2.88 -0.46
N ILE A 27 -13.72 2.40 0.43
CA ILE A 27 -15.13 2.80 0.53
C ILE A 27 -15.31 3.69 1.76
N ASP A 28 -16.17 4.70 1.65
CA ASP A 28 -16.46 5.64 2.72
C ASP A 28 -17.02 4.95 3.97
N LEU A 29 -16.45 5.26 5.13
CA LEU A 29 -16.95 4.74 6.39
C LEU A 29 -18.31 5.32 6.72
N GLU A 30 -18.45 6.64 6.67
CA GLU A 30 -19.60 7.35 7.24
C GLU A 30 -20.83 7.30 6.35
N THR A 31 -20.66 7.45 5.04
CA THR A 31 -21.79 7.55 4.10
C THR A 31 -22.16 6.22 3.46
N VAL A 32 -21.32 5.18 3.57
CA VAL A 32 -21.56 3.87 2.95
C VAL A 32 -21.54 2.76 3.98
N TRP A 33 -20.41 2.55 4.67
CA TRP A 33 -20.29 1.41 5.58
C TRP A 33 -21.23 1.51 6.78
N LEU A 34 -21.30 2.65 7.46
CA LEU A 34 -22.14 2.79 8.64
C LEU A 34 -23.63 2.61 8.31
N PRO A 35 -24.22 3.28 7.30
CA PRO A 35 -25.62 3.03 6.94
C PRO A 35 -25.88 1.57 6.57
N PHE A 36 -24.97 0.95 5.80
CA PHE A 36 -25.10 -0.46 5.42
C PHE A 36 -25.06 -1.39 6.62
N LEU A 37 -24.06 -1.25 7.49
CA LEU A 37 -23.89 -2.10 8.67
C LEU A 37 -25.00 -1.85 9.71
N THR A 38 -25.47 -0.63 9.86
CA THR A 38 -26.65 -0.32 10.67
C THR A 38 -27.89 -1.01 10.11
N ALA A 39 -28.10 -1.00 8.79
CA ALA A 39 -29.22 -1.69 8.16
C ALA A 39 -29.14 -3.21 8.37
N THR A 40 -27.98 -3.85 8.13
CA THR A 40 -27.82 -5.29 8.35
C THR A 40 -27.96 -5.67 9.83
N ASN A 41 -27.53 -4.83 10.75
CA ASN A 41 -27.72 -5.03 12.19
C ASN A 41 -29.20 -4.89 12.59
N THR A 42 -29.92 -3.97 11.94
CA THR A 42 -31.37 -3.77 12.16
C THR A 42 -32.17 -4.96 11.65
N MET A 43 -31.77 -5.56 10.53
CA MET A 43 -32.40 -6.77 9.97
C MET A 43 -32.04 -8.05 10.74
N GLY A 44 -31.08 -8.00 11.67
CA GLY A 44 -30.60 -9.16 12.41
C GLY A 44 -29.58 -10.03 11.65
N ASP A 45 -29.12 -9.60 10.47
CA ASP A 45 -28.12 -10.31 9.66
C ASP A 45 -26.70 -10.19 10.23
N THR A 46 -26.47 -9.16 11.03
CA THR A 46 -25.21 -8.94 11.76
C THR A 46 -25.50 -8.64 13.22
N ALA A 47 -24.51 -8.83 14.09
CA ALA A 47 -24.60 -8.55 15.52
C ALA A 47 -23.47 -7.61 15.96
N ILE A 48 -23.36 -6.46 15.29
CA ILE A 48 -22.38 -5.43 15.59
C ILE A 48 -22.83 -4.69 16.86
N PRO A 49 -21.98 -4.61 17.90
CA PRO A 49 -22.29 -3.88 19.12
C PRO A 49 -22.66 -2.41 18.86
N SER A 50 -23.66 -1.90 19.58
CA SER A 50 -24.15 -0.51 19.42
C SER A 50 -23.08 0.53 19.71
N ASP A 51 -22.15 0.25 20.63
CA ASP A 51 -21.02 1.14 20.90
C ASP A 51 -20.04 1.21 19.71
N ALA A 52 -19.91 0.14 18.92
CA ALA A 52 -19.10 0.14 17.71
C ALA A 52 -19.75 0.96 16.60
N LEU A 53 -21.07 0.85 16.43
CA LEU A 53 -21.83 1.67 15.48
C LEU A 53 -21.87 3.15 15.88
N GLY A 54 -22.05 3.44 17.17
CA GLY A 54 -22.09 4.80 17.71
C GLY A 54 -20.72 5.48 17.85
N SER A 55 -19.65 4.69 17.99
CA SER A 55 -18.26 5.17 18.03
C SER A 55 -17.38 4.33 17.08
N PRO A 56 -17.49 4.57 15.77
CA PRO A 56 -16.86 3.74 14.74
C PRO A 56 -15.38 4.03 14.57
N ILE A 57 -14.91 5.20 15.00
CA ILE A 57 -13.50 5.58 15.05
C ILE A 57 -13.10 5.77 16.51
N ARG A 58 -12.08 5.04 16.95
CA ARG A 58 -11.61 5.01 18.34
C ARG A 58 -10.13 5.27 18.43
N LEU A 59 -9.66 5.73 19.59
CA LEU A 59 -8.23 5.79 19.88
C LEU A 59 -7.64 4.38 19.90
N ALA A 60 -6.45 4.23 19.35
CA ALA A 60 -5.65 3.03 19.51
C ALA A 60 -4.90 3.12 20.84
N PHE A 61 -4.79 1.98 21.51
CA PHE A 61 -4.04 1.85 22.76
C PHE A 61 -2.91 0.85 22.58
N ASP A 62 -1.81 1.06 23.31
CA ASP A 62 -0.74 0.09 23.45
C ASP A 62 -1.08 -0.94 24.53
N LYS A 63 -0.25 -1.98 24.69
CA LYS A 63 -0.54 -3.11 25.58
C LYS A 63 -0.64 -2.72 27.06
N ASP A 64 0.01 -1.62 27.42
CA ASP A 64 0.00 -1.01 28.75
C ASP A 64 -1.23 -0.11 29.00
N GLY A 65 -2.12 0.04 28.01
CA GLY A 65 -3.31 0.88 28.11
C GLY A 65 -3.06 2.36 27.83
N SER A 66 -1.85 2.76 27.46
CA SER A 66 -1.56 4.13 27.03
C SER A 66 -2.09 4.41 25.62
N VAL A 67 -2.42 5.68 25.33
CA VAL A 67 -2.86 6.07 23.97
C VAL A 67 -1.68 5.97 23.03
N LYS A 68 -1.88 5.27 21.90
CA LYS A 68 -0.86 5.09 20.89
C LYS A 68 -0.64 6.37 20.09
N PHE A 69 0.60 6.82 19.99
CA PHE A 69 1.00 7.94 19.13
C PHE A 69 1.73 7.47 17.86
N GLY A 70 1.53 8.18 16.75
CA GLY A 70 2.24 7.96 15.50
C GLY A 70 3.62 8.65 15.48
N LYS A 71 4.40 8.42 14.42
CA LYS A 71 5.73 9.04 14.24
C LYS A 71 5.70 10.58 14.24
N THR A 72 4.56 11.17 13.94
CA THR A 72 4.33 12.63 13.90
C THR A 72 3.83 13.20 15.22
N GLY A 73 3.77 12.39 16.30
CA GLY A 73 3.28 12.83 17.61
C GLY A 73 1.76 13.02 17.68
N ARG A 74 0.99 12.56 16.67
CA ARG A 74 -0.47 12.57 16.68
C ARG A 74 -1.04 11.26 17.23
N PRO A 75 -2.14 11.28 18.02
CA PRO A 75 -2.82 10.06 18.45
C PRO A 75 -3.29 9.22 17.26
N VAL A 76 -3.07 7.92 17.33
CA VAL A 76 -3.51 6.98 16.31
C VAL A 76 -4.98 6.65 16.54
N THR A 77 -5.82 6.86 15.52
CA THR A 77 -7.21 6.41 15.53
C THR A 77 -7.40 5.19 14.63
N ARG A 78 -8.25 4.26 15.05
CA ARG A 78 -8.59 3.04 14.31
C ARG A 78 -10.09 2.88 14.21
N VAL A 79 -10.51 2.14 13.20
CA VAL A 79 -11.91 1.71 13.09
C VAL A 79 -12.19 0.69 14.18
N ALA A 80 -13.39 0.73 14.77
CA ALA A 80 -13.80 -0.24 15.76
C ALA A 80 -13.62 -1.67 15.23
N LYS A 81 -13.08 -2.56 16.06
CA LYS A 81 -12.74 -3.93 15.66
C LYS A 81 -13.93 -4.69 15.07
N PRO A 82 -15.14 -4.67 15.68
CA PRO A 82 -16.31 -5.35 15.10
C PRO A 82 -16.68 -4.87 13.69
N ILE A 83 -16.56 -3.56 13.43
CA ILE A 83 -16.80 -2.99 12.09
C ILE A 83 -15.74 -3.49 11.11
N SER A 84 -14.46 -3.43 11.52
CA SER A 84 -13.33 -3.84 10.67
C SER A 84 -13.41 -5.32 10.27
N GLU A 85 -13.86 -6.19 11.18
CA GLU A 85 -14.05 -7.61 10.94
C GLU A 85 -15.19 -7.88 9.96
N ASN A 86 -16.35 -7.22 10.15
CA ASN A 86 -17.47 -7.34 9.21
C ASN A 86 -17.10 -6.85 7.81
N VAL A 87 -16.42 -5.70 7.70
CA VAL A 87 -15.94 -5.20 6.41
C VAL A 87 -14.96 -6.20 5.75
N THR A 88 -14.10 -6.83 6.54
CA THR A 88 -13.16 -7.86 6.04
C THR A 88 -13.90 -9.07 5.48
N LEU A 89 -14.92 -9.56 6.19
CA LEU A 89 -15.76 -10.68 5.75
C LEU A 89 -16.50 -10.34 4.46
N ILE A 90 -17.16 -9.17 4.41
CA ILE A 90 -17.88 -8.70 3.22
C ILE A 90 -16.95 -8.61 2.02
N ARG A 91 -15.74 -8.06 2.21
CA ARG A 91 -14.72 -8.01 1.17
C ARG A 91 -14.34 -9.40 0.67
N GLN A 92 -14.10 -10.36 1.56
CA GLN A 92 -13.73 -11.72 1.17
C GLN A 92 -14.84 -12.36 0.32
N ASN A 93 -16.09 -12.23 0.75
CA ASN A 93 -17.25 -12.73 0.00
C ASN A 93 -17.42 -12.01 -1.35
N PHE A 94 -17.20 -10.69 -1.39
CA PHE A 94 -17.26 -9.93 -2.63
C PHE A 94 -16.19 -10.39 -3.63
N VAL A 95 -14.94 -10.57 -3.18
CA VAL A 95 -13.85 -11.08 -4.02
C VAL A 95 -14.15 -12.50 -4.51
N ALA A 96 -14.66 -13.37 -3.65
CA ALA A 96 -15.06 -14.73 -4.03
C ALA A 96 -16.13 -14.71 -5.14
N ASN A 97 -17.13 -13.83 -5.04
CA ASN A 97 -18.16 -13.69 -6.08
C ASN A 97 -17.58 -13.20 -7.42
N LEU A 98 -16.61 -12.27 -7.40
CA LEU A 98 -15.91 -11.83 -8.61
C LEU A 98 -15.10 -12.97 -9.26
N GLN A 99 -14.39 -13.76 -8.44
CA GLN A 99 -13.62 -14.91 -8.91
C GLN A 99 -14.54 -15.96 -9.53
N GLN A 100 -15.63 -16.30 -8.85
CA GLN A 100 -16.62 -17.26 -9.35
C GLN A 100 -17.21 -16.82 -10.69
N TYR A 101 -17.56 -15.53 -10.83
CA TYR A 101 -18.05 -15.01 -12.11
C TYR A 101 -16.98 -15.11 -13.22
N ALA A 102 -15.74 -14.74 -12.93
CA ALA A 102 -14.64 -14.82 -13.90
C ALA A 102 -14.38 -16.26 -14.34
N GLU A 103 -14.34 -17.21 -13.40
CA GLU A 103 -14.19 -18.65 -13.66
C GLU A 103 -15.35 -19.17 -14.51
N GLN A 104 -16.59 -18.82 -14.16
CA GLN A 104 -17.76 -19.22 -14.93
C GLN A 104 -17.67 -18.74 -16.39
N VAL A 105 -17.29 -17.48 -16.62
CA VAL A 105 -17.13 -16.94 -17.98
C VAL A 105 -15.98 -17.64 -18.71
N ALA A 106 -14.85 -17.89 -18.03
CA ALA A 106 -13.71 -18.58 -18.60
C ALA A 106 -14.05 -20.03 -19.01
N THR A 107 -14.95 -20.70 -18.29
CA THR A 107 -15.42 -22.04 -18.63
C THR A 107 -16.52 -22.01 -19.70
N ASP A 108 -17.60 -21.25 -19.48
CA ASP A 108 -18.78 -21.23 -20.36
C ASP A 108 -18.49 -20.56 -21.72
N ARG A 109 -17.55 -19.61 -21.77
CA ARG A 109 -17.19 -18.82 -22.96
C ARG A 109 -15.69 -18.86 -23.24
N GLN A 110 -15.09 -20.03 -23.08
CA GLN A 110 -13.63 -20.23 -23.16
C GLN A 110 -12.97 -19.57 -24.38
N LYS A 111 -13.53 -19.73 -25.59
CA LYS A 111 -12.95 -19.16 -26.82
C LYS A 111 -12.97 -17.63 -26.82
N ASP A 112 -14.08 -17.03 -26.41
CA ASP A 112 -14.23 -15.57 -26.35
C ASP A 112 -13.31 -14.99 -25.28
N TYR A 113 -13.24 -15.65 -24.11
CA TYR A 113 -12.37 -15.26 -23.02
C TYR A 113 -10.89 -15.33 -23.43
N ALA A 114 -10.46 -16.42 -24.07
CA ALA A 114 -9.09 -16.57 -24.57
C ALA A 114 -8.72 -15.50 -25.60
N LYS A 115 -9.64 -15.19 -26.54
CA LYS A 115 -9.44 -14.11 -27.51
C LYS A 115 -9.26 -12.76 -26.83
N GLN A 116 -10.06 -12.47 -25.80
CA GLN A 116 -9.93 -11.22 -25.04
C GLN A 116 -8.58 -11.13 -24.32
N VAL A 117 -8.11 -12.24 -23.73
CA VAL A 117 -6.80 -12.33 -23.08
C VAL A 117 -5.67 -12.10 -24.08
N GLU A 118 -5.73 -12.72 -25.26
CA GLU A 118 -4.73 -12.55 -26.31
C GLU A 118 -4.67 -11.09 -26.80
N MET A 119 -5.82 -10.51 -27.12
CA MET A 119 -5.90 -9.11 -27.54
C MET A 119 -5.32 -8.16 -26.50
N ALA A 120 -5.69 -8.35 -25.22
CA ALA A 120 -5.16 -7.55 -24.12
C ALA A 120 -3.64 -7.72 -23.96
N THR A 121 -3.14 -8.95 -24.10
CA THR A 121 -1.70 -9.25 -23.99
C THR A 121 -0.91 -8.58 -25.11
N VAL A 122 -1.38 -8.66 -26.36
CA VAL A 122 -0.74 -8.01 -27.50
C VAL A 122 -0.73 -6.49 -27.31
N ALA A 123 -1.84 -5.90 -26.87
CA ALA A 123 -1.93 -4.47 -26.62
C ALA A 123 -1.05 -4.00 -25.44
N GLY A 124 -0.84 -4.84 -24.42
CA GLY A 124 -0.01 -4.51 -23.26
C GLY A 124 1.50 -4.57 -23.50
N LYS A 125 1.98 -5.42 -24.41
CA LYS A 125 3.42 -5.59 -24.72
C LYS A 125 4.18 -4.29 -25.00
N PRO A 126 3.73 -3.38 -25.91
CA PRO A 126 4.47 -2.16 -26.19
C PRO A 126 4.55 -1.21 -24.98
N ILE A 127 3.52 -1.18 -24.14
CA ILE A 127 3.50 -0.38 -22.91
C ILE A 127 4.58 -0.90 -21.94
N ILE A 128 4.60 -2.21 -21.72
CA ILE A 128 5.61 -2.85 -20.86
C ILE A 128 7.04 -2.59 -21.38
N ALA A 129 7.25 -2.67 -22.69
CA ALA A 129 8.56 -2.43 -23.30
C ALA A 129 9.03 -0.99 -23.11
N HIS A 130 8.13 -0.02 -23.32
CA HIS A 130 8.40 1.39 -23.07
C HIS A 130 8.72 1.66 -21.59
N ASP A 131 7.87 1.20 -20.68
CA ASP A 131 8.03 1.45 -19.24
C ASP A 131 9.32 0.84 -18.69
N LYS A 132 9.71 -0.33 -19.22
CA LYS A 132 10.99 -0.95 -18.89
C LYS A 132 12.18 -0.09 -19.36
N ALA A 133 12.12 0.42 -20.58
CA ALA A 133 13.18 1.26 -21.12
C ALA A 133 13.33 2.58 -20.33
N GLU A 134 12.23 3.19 -19.91
CA GLU A 134 12.25 4.40 -19.07
C GLU A 134 12.78 4.11 -17.65
N LEU A 135 12.42 2.96 -17.08
CA LEU A 135 12.98 2.52 -15.81
C LEU A 135 14.49 2.30 -15.89
N ASP A 136 14.97 1.62 -16.92
CA ASP A 136 16.39 1.37 -17.13
C ASP A 136 17.18 2.68 -17.26
N LYS A 137 16.64 3.67 -18.00
CA LYS A 137 17.22 5.03 -18.08
C LYS A 137 17.27 5.72 -16.72
N ALA A 138 16.19 5.67 -15.95
CA ALA A 138 16.13 6.30 -14.63
C ALA A 138 17.15 5.69 -13.66
N ILE A 139 17.34 4.36 -13.70
CA ILE A 139 18.34 3.66 -12.90
C ILE A 139 19.76 4.08 -13.32
N GLN A 140 20.04 4.18 -14.62
CA GLN A 140 21.35 4.64 -15.11
C GLN A 140 21.67 6.06 -14.63
N LEU A 141 20.72 7.00 -14.73
CA LEU A 141 20.90 8.37 -14.26
C LEU A 141 21.17 8.41 -12.74
N GLN A 142 20.46 7.61 -11.94
CA GLN A 142 20.70 7.52 -10.49
C GLN A 142 22.08 6.95 -10.16
N LEU A 143 22.54 5.94 -10.89
CA LEU A 143 23.88 5.37 -10.73
C LEU A 143 24.96 6.39 -11.10
N GLU A 144 24.79 7.13 -12.20
CA GLU A 144 25.69 8.19 -12.62
C GLU A 144 25.76 9.32 -11.58
N GLU A 145 24.63 9.76 -11.04
CA GLU A 145 24.58 10.76 -9.98
C GLU A 145 25.25 10.28 -8.69
N ALA A 146 25.02 9.02 -8.28
CA ALA A 146 25.65 8.44 -7.10
C ALA A 146 27.17 8.30 -7.27
N MET A 147 27.64 7.90 -8.46
CA MET A 147 29.07 7.87 -8.77
C MET A 147 29.68 9.27 -8.77
N ARG A 148 28.98 10.28 -9.29
CA ARG A 148 29.44 11.67 -9.25
C ARG A 148 29.56 12.18 -7.82
N GLN A 149 28.54 11.94 -6.98
CA GLN A 149 28.58 12.31 -5.56
C GLN A 149 29.71 11.59 -4.81
N ALA A 150 29.93 10.30 -5.06
CA ALA A 150 31.02 9.55 -4.45
C ALA A 150 32.42 10.02 -4.91
N GLN A 151 32.56 10.51 -6.14
CA GLN A 151 33.81 11.11 -6.63
C GLN A 151 34.04 12.51 -6.07
N GLU A 152 32.98 13.30 -5.87
CA GLU A 152 33.06 14.63 -5.24
C GLU A 152 33.32 14.54 -3.73
N GLU A 153 32.88 13.45 -3.06
CA GLU A 153 33.11 13.19 -1.64
C GLU A 153 34.40 12.39 -1.35
N ALA A 154 35.14 11.94 -2.38
CA ALA A 154 36.43 11.27 -2.19
C ALA A 154 37.47 12.29 -1.68
N PRO A 155 38.00 12.15 -0.45
CA PRO A 155 38.90 13.12 0.13
C PRO A 155 40.22 13.17 -0.67
N SER A 156 40.69 14.38 -0.98
CA SER A 156 42.05 14.58 -1.48
C SER A 156 43.05 14.23 -0.37
N GLU A 157 43.40 12.95 -0.25
CA GLU A 157 44.63 12.54 0.44
C GLU A 157 45.82 13.00 -0.40
N ALA A 158 46.27 14.23 -0.11
CA ALA A 158 47.60 14.66 -0.48
C ALA A 158 48.63 13.79 0.27
N PRO A 159 49.61 13.18 -0.42
CA PRO A 159 50.63 12.39 0.25
C PRO A 159 51.63 13.35 0.92
N GLU A 160 51.51 13.55 2.22
CA GLU A 160 52.56 14.21 3.00
C GLU A 160 53.67 13.20 3.29
N ALA A 161 54.59 13.08 2.33
CA ALA A 161 55.83 12.36 2.49
C ALA A 161 56.92 13.29 3.05
N THR A 162 57.71 12.71 3.97
CA THR A 162 59.07 13.07 4.44
C THR A 162 59.19 13.84 5.77
N PRO A 163 60.33 13.70 6.49
CA PRO A 163 60.84 12.47 7.12
C PRO A 163 61.29 12.72 8.58
N ALA A 164 61.46 11.65 9.36
CA ALA A 164 62.04 11.75 10.71
C ALA A 164 63.51 12.22 10.70
N PRO A 165 63.94 13.02 11.70
CA PRO A 165 65.33 13.04 12.14
C PRO A 165 65.49 12.64 13.62
N PRO A 166 66.73 12.33 14.05
CA PRO A 166 67.02 11.21 14.92
C PRO A 166 67.30 11.58 16.38
N ASN A 167 67.26 10.51 17.18
CA ASN A 167 67.76 10.38 18.55
C ASN A 167 69.07 11.16 18.78
N LYS A 168 69.10 12.01 19.81
CA LYS A 168 70.34 12.47 20.47
C LYS A 168 70.28 12.10 21.94
N GLU A 169 71.22 11.26 22.34
CA GLU A 169 71.63 11.02 23.71
C GLU A 169 71.88 12.33 24.46
N LEU A 170 71.44 12.38 25.72
CA LEU A 170 72.00 13.26 26.73
C LEU A 170 72.29 12.41 27.97
N VAL A 171 73.56 12.00 28.06
CA VAL A 171 74.22 11.62 29.31
C VAL A 171 74.93 12.88 29.80
N GLU A 172 74.56 13.39 30.97
CA GLU A 172 75.37 14.21 31.90
C GLU A 172 74.52 14.38 33.18
N VAL A 173 74.74 13.59 34.24
CA VAL A 173 75.63 13.83 35.39
C VAL A 173 75.31 15.14 36.12
N VAL A 174 75.12 15.05 37.45
CA VAL A 174 75.06 16.07 38.54
C VAL A 174 73.77 15.78 39.36
N SER A 175 73.77 15.44 40.65
CA SER A 175 74.76 15.34 41.72
C SER A 175 74.27 14.34 42.76
#